data_AF-F7JQF4-F1
#
_entry.id   AF-F7JQF4-F1
#
_cell.length_a   1.000
_cell.length_b   1.000
_cell.length_c   1.000
_cell.angle_alpha   90.00
_cell.angle_beta   90.00
_cell.angle_gamma   90.00
#
_symmetry.space_group_name_H-M   'P 1'
#
loop_
_entity.id
_entity.type
_entity.pdbx_description
1 polymer ?
#
loop_
_entity_poly.entity_id
_entity_poly.type
_entity_poly.pdbx_seq_one_letter_code
_entity_poly.pdbx_strand_id
1 'polypeptide(L)' 'MHEKIAAIQNAFWKAYKDFQNTKDMAKYNRDIDKIIEQYQNRKALFVFCKNLAFAWAPIINDLKEWSS' A
#
# COMPACT_ATOMS: atom_id res chain seq x y z
N MET A 1 0.23 -3.87 19.23
CA MET A 1 0.15 -4.57 17.92
C MET A 1 -1.02 -4.04 17.10
N HIS A 2 -2.23 -4.00 17.67
CA HIS A 2 -3.43 -3.44 17.04
C HIS A 2 -3.24 -2.02 16.46
N GLU A 3 -2.68 -1.08 17.24
CA GLU A 3 -2.41 0.30 16.76
C GLU A 3 -1.50 0.35 15.53
N LYS A 4 -0.51 -0.55 15.44
CA LYS A 4 0.40 -0.61 14.29
C LYS A 4 -0.30 -1.17 13.06
N ILE A 5 -1.17 -2.17 13.24
CA ILE A 5 -2.00 -2.70 12.17
C ILE A 5 -2.93 -1.60 11.63
N ALA A 6 -3.60 -0.87 12.52
CA ALA A 6 -4.45 0.26 12.13
C ALA A 6 -3.66 1.34 11.39
N ALA A 7 -2.46 1.69 11.87
CA ALA A 7 -1.58 2.65 11.20
C ALA A 7 -1.17 2.19 9.78
N ILE A 8 -0.84 0.90 9.60
CA ILE A 8 -0.51 0.33 8.29
C ILE A 8 -1.73 0.40 7.36
N GLN A 9 -2.90 -0.05 7.82
CA GLN A 9 -4.13 -0.03 7.01
C GLN A 9 -4.50 1.40 6.58
N ASN A 10 -4.40 2.37 7.49
CA ASN A 10 -4.64 3.78 7.19
C ASN A 10 -3.64 4.34 6.17
N ALA A 11 -2.37 3.96 6.27
CA ALA A 11 -1.34 4.38 5.32
C ALA A 11 -1.58 3.82 3.91
N PHE A 12 -1.91 2.52 3.81
CA PHE A 12 -2.28 1.89 2.54
C PHE A 12 -3.54 2.53 1.93
N TRP A 13 -4.57 2.77 2.75
CA TRP A 13 -5.79 3.43 2.30
C TRP A 13 -5.52 4.85 1.79
N LYS A 14 -4.62 5.58 2.45
CA LYS A 14 -4.19 6.90 1.98
C LYS A 14 -3.48 6.80 0.61
N ALA A 15 -2.50 5.91 0.47
CA ALA A 15 -1.79 5.71 -0.80
C ALA A 15 -2.76 5.34 -1.94
N TYR A 16 -3.74 4.48 -1.65
CA TYR A 16 -4.80 4.15 -2.59
C TYR A 16 -5.64 5.37 -3.01
N LYS A 17 -6.13 6.17 -2.07
CA LYS A 17 -6.91 7.38 -2.40
C LYS A 17 -6.10 8.39 -3.19
N ASP A 18 -4.83 8.59 -2.82
CA ASP A 18 -3.92 9.47 -3.55
C ASP A 18 -3.73 8.96 -4.99
N PHE A 19 -3.58 7.64 -5.18
CA PHE A 19 -3.53 7.02 -6.50
C PHE A 19 -4.84 7.19 -7.28
N GLN A 20 -6.01 6.99 -6.66
CA GLN A 20 -7.29 7.19 -7.35
C GLN A 20 -7.44 8.59 -7.93
N ASN A 21 -6.95 9.61 -7.21
CA ASN A 21 -7.05 11.02 -7.61
C ASN A 21 -6.00 11.42 -8.65
N THR A 22 -4.77 10.89 -8.54
CA THR A 22 -3.63 11.34 -9.34
C THR A 22 -3.30 10.42 -10.51
N LYS A 23 -3.70 9.15 -10.43
CA LYS A 23 -3.28 8.04 -11.29
C LYS A 23 -1.75 7.85 -11.39
N ASP A 24 -0.99 8.44 -10.45
CA ASP A 24 0.47 8.34 -10.43
C ASP A 24 0.90 7.01 -9.79
N MET A 25 1.10 6.00 -10.65
CA MET A 25 1.60 4.69 -10.21
C MET A 25 3.02 4.75 -9.61
N ALA A 26 3.87 5.66 -10.08
CA ALA A 26 5.22 5.78 -9.55
C ALA A 26 5.18 6.30 -8.11
N LYS A 27 4.32 7.28 -7.83
CA LYS A 27 4.06 7.75 -6.46
C LYS A 27 3.45 6.65 -5.61
N TYR A 28 2.44 5.93 -6.10
CA TYR A 28 1.82 4.83 -5.36
C TYR A 28 2.86 3.79 -4.93
N ASN A 29 3.70 3.32 -5.86
CA ASN A 29 4.74 2.33 -5.57
C ASN A 29 5.73 2.84 -4.51
N ARG A 30 6.21 4.09 -4.63
CA ARG A 30 7.10 4.69 -3.62
C ARG A 30 6.45 4.78 -2.25
N ASP A 31 5.17 5.14 -2.18
CA ASP A 31 4.45 5.24 -0.91
C ASP A 31 4.28 3.86 -0.25
N ILE A 32 3.97 2.82 -1.04
CA ILE A 32 3.89 1.43 -0.54
C ILE A 32 5.26 0.91 -0.05
N ASP A 33 6.32 1.13 -0.83
CA ASP A 33 7.67 0.71 -0.45
C ASP A 33 8.11 1.35 0.87
N LYS A 34 7.85 2.66 1.02
CA LYS A 34 8.13 3.39 2.26
C LYS A 34 7.37 2.81 3.46
N ILE A 35 6.12 2.42 3.30
CA ILE A 35 5.34 1.77 4.37
C ILE A 35 5.98 0.42 4.73
N ILE A 36 6.38 -0.39 3.75
CA ILE A 36 7.00 -1.70 3.98
C ILE A 36 8.35 -1.56 4.69
N GLU A 37 9.21 -0.65 4.22
CA GLU A 37 10.53 -0.36 4.79
C GLU A 37 10.46 0.07 6.26
N GLN A 38 9.44 0.85 6.64
CA GLN A 38 9.22 1.26 8.04
C GLN A 38 9.09 0.06 8.99
N TYR A 39 8.59 -1.08 8.51
CA TYR A 39 8.34 -2.27 9.31
C TYR A 39 9.28 -3.44 9.01
N GLN A 40 10.31 -3.25 8.17
CA GLN A 40 11.23 -4.31 7.72
C GLN A 40 11.87 -5.12 8.86
N ASN A 41 12.21 -4.45 9.97
CA ASN A 41 12.85 -5.07 11.14
C ASN A 41 11.83 -5.74 12.10
N ARG A 42 10.54 -5.79 11.75
CA ARG A 42 9.48 -6.40 12.56
C ARG A 42 8.75 -7.46 11.77
N LYS A 43 9.30 -8.69 11.78
CA LYS A 43 8.86 -9.84 10.96
C LYS A 43 7.34 -9.95 10.76
N ALA A 44 6.55 -9.96 11.84
CA ALA A 44 5.09 -10.11 11.74
C ALA A 44 4.42 -8.94 11.00
N LEU A 45 4.84 -7.69 11.27
CA LEU A 45 4.29 -6.51 10.62
C LEU A 45 4.79 -6.36 9.19
N PHE A 46 6.03 -6.73 8.91
CA PHE A 46 6.58 -6.80 7.56
C PHE A 46 5.79 -7.75 6.68
N VAL A 47 5.55 -8.98 7.16
CA VAL A 47 4.71 -9.97 6.48
C VAL A 47 3.29 -9.44 6.27
N PHE A 48 2.72 -8.78 7.28
CA PHE A 48 1.42 -8.14 7.15
C PHE A 48 1.39 -7.08 6.04
N CYS A 49 2.37 -6.18 5.97
CA CYS A 49 2.46 -5.18 4.89
C CYS A 49 2.59 -5.83 3.51
N LYS A 50 3.43 -6.86 3.36
CA LYS A 50 3.60 -7.57 2.08
C LYS A 50 2.31 -8.26 1.64
N ASN A 51 1.63 -8.94 2.55
CA ASN A 51 0.34 -9.58 2.25
C ASN A 51 -0.72 -8.56 1.85
N LEU A 52 -0.75 -7.40 2.52
CA LEU A 52 -1.66 -6.33 2.15
C LEU A 52 -1.34 -5.77 0.76
N ALA A 53 -0.07 -5.52 0.43
CA ALA A 53 0.33 -5.09 -0.90
C ALA A 53 -0.09 -6.09 -2.00
N PHE A 54 0.06 -7.40 -1.75
CA PHE A 54 -0.42 -8.42 -2.68
C PHE A 54 -1.94 -8.43 -2.83
N ALA A 55 -2.68 -8.27 -1.74
CA ALA A 55 -4.14 -8.25 -1.77
C ALA A 55 -4.70 -7.06 -2.57
N TRP A 56 -4.01 -5.91 -2.55
CA TRP A 56 -4.41 -4.71 -3.27
C TRP A 56 -3.95 -4.68 -4.74
N ALA A 57 -2.96 -5.49 -5.11
CA ALA A 57 -2.38 -5.45 -6.46
C ALA A 57 -3.40 -5.61 -7.60
N PRO A 58 -4.39 -6.54 -7.54
CA PRO A 58 -5.41 -6.65 -8.59
C PRO A 58 -6.25 -5.36 -8.73
N ILE A 59 -6.70 -4.79 -7.61
CA ILE A 59 -7.53 -3.57 -7.59
C ILE A 59 -6.77 -2.39 -8.23
N ILE A 60 -5.49 -2.24 -7.89
CA ILE A 60 -4.66 -1.16 -8.42
C ILE A 60 -4.40 -1.33 -9.92
N ASN A 61 -4.15 -2.57 -10.37
CA ASN A 61 -3.93 -2.86 -11.78
C ASN A 61 -5.20 -2.61 -12.61
N ASP A 62 -6.37 -3.05 -12.13
CA ASP A 62 -7.65 -2.78 -12.80
C ASP A 62 -7.88 -1.26 -12.94
N LEU A 63 -7.64 -0.49 -11.88
CA LEU A 63 -7.79 0.96 -11.90
C LEU A 63 -6.78 1.69 -12.80
N LYS A 64 -5.61 1.08 -13.04
CA LYS A 64 -4.62 1.57 -13.99
C LYS A 64 -5.08 1.32 -15.43
N GLU A 65 -5.56 0.11 -15.71
CA GLU A 65 -6.04 -0.28 -17.05
C GLU A 65 -7.25 0.56 -17.48
N TRP A 66 -8.17 0.90 -16.58
CA TRP A 66 -9.32 1.76 -16.86
C TRP A 66 -8.97 3.23 -17.19
N SER A 67 -7.72 3.63 -16.99
CA SER A 67 -7.24 5.00 -17.24
C SER A 67 -6.29 5.12 -18.44
N SER A 68 -6.02 4.01 -19.13
CA SER A 68 -5.20 3.94 -20.35
C SER A 68 -6.07 3.92 -21.60
#